data_AF-A0A7C8QUY6-F1
#
_entry.id   AF-A0A7C8QUY6-F1
#
_cell.length_a   1.000
_cell.length_b   1.000
_cell.length_c   1.000
_cell.angle_alpha   90.00
_cell.angle_beta   90.00
_cell.angle_gamma   90.00
#
_symmetry.space_group_name_H-M   'P 1'
#
loop_
_entity.id
_entity.type
_entity.pdbx_description
1 polymer ?
#
loop_
_entity_poly.entity_id
_entity_poly.type
_entity_poly.pdbx_seq_one_letter_code
_entity_poly.pdbx_strand_id
1 'polypeptide(L)'
;MLCSKMRSHMLMDDTEIIRKDKGDRFYSMIWIDGVIVTTFARIHEAFIARVAGDCAVPLIGNVFTSPTGDVPTPEWQVAGKSILVGLIMEPAEFLNYNDYVTLEAKEGLKNEMINLLKRLHEKYEIIHGNVTPYSFMRWNGELRFIRFLGSRLFNEGVENYSGERNMYYLSPNNTHKEYPDNGYMKYDFPIDPIDDCLQNRKMPDLRPIEDEATRNWMLDIFQKGGALIDTATV
;
A
#
# COMPACT_ATOMS: atom_id res chain seq x y z
N MET A 1 26.43 -0.93 20.69
CA MET A 1 25.72 -0.33 21.85
C MET A 1 24.38 0.33 21.48
N LEU A 2 23.75 -0.06 20.34
CA LEU A 2 22.44 0.45 19.88
C LEU A 2 21.23 -0.39 20.37
N CYS A 3 21.45 -1.64 20.78
CA CYS A 3 20.38 -2.61 21.03
C CYS A 3 19.64 -2.41 22.38
N SER A 4 20.26 -1.78 23.38
CA SER A 4 19.61 -1.52 24.68
C SER A 4 18.81 -0.21 24.73
N LYS A 5 19.23 0.82 23.97
CA LYS A 5 18.50 2.11 23.89
C LYS A 5 17.18 2.01 23.12
N MET A 6 17.07 1.14 22.11
CA MET A 6 15.79 0.92 21.41
C MET A 6 14.73 0.25 22.29
N ARG A 7 15.12 -0.58 23.28
CA ARG A 7 14.16 -1.24 24.19
C ARG A 7 13.47 -0.28 25.16
N SER A 8 14.15 0.79 25.58
CA SER A 8 13.56 1.79 26.48
C SER A 8 12.77 2.87 25.74
N HIS A 9 13.10 3.20 24.48
CA HIS A 9 12.34 4.20 23.71
C HIS A 9 11.10 3.66 22.99
N MET A 10 10.93 2.33 22.87
CA MET A 10 9.64 1.76 22.48
C MET A 10 8.63 1.69 23.65
N LEU A 11 9.06 1.97 24.88
CA LEU A 11 8.17 2.23 26.02
C LEU A 11 7.81 3.73 26.05
N MET A 12 6.95 4.10 25.10
CA MET A 12 5.98 5.22 25.06
C MET A 12 6.33 6.67 25.48
N ASP A 13 7.46 7.00 26.10
CA ASP A 13 7.61 8.32 26.74
C ASP A 13 8.28 9.41 25.90
N ASP A 14 9.12 9.08 24.90
CA ASP A 14 9.80 10.08 24.04
C ASP A 14 9.28 10.09 22.60
N THR A 15 8.11 9.50 22.38
CA THR A 15 7.48 9.45 21.08
C THR A 15 6.75 10.79 20.85
N GLU A 16 7.33 11.72 20.08
CA GLU A 16 6.50 12.57 19.23
C GLU A 16 5.83 11.65 18.19
N ILE A 17 4.86 10.86 18.63
CA ILE A 17 3.81 10.41 17.74
C ILE A 17 3.25 11.72 17.22
N ILE A 18 3.39 11.95 15.93
CA ILE A 18 2.67 13.01 15.23
C ILE A 18 1.18 12.61 15.32
N ARG A 19 0.57 12.79 16.49
CA ARG A 19 -0.87 12.90 16.73
C ARG A 19 -1.24 14.32 16.32
N LYS A 20 -0.96 14.69 15.07
CA LYS A 20 -1.60 15.86 14.49
C LYS A 20 -3.00 15.42 14.10
N ASP A 21 -3.94 15.83 14.95
CA ASP A 21 -5.38 15.91 14.76
C ASP A 21 -6.22 14.62 14.70
N LYS A 22 -7.00 14.47 15.77
CA LYS A 22 -8.39 14.01 15.83
C LYS A 22 -8.86 13.07 14.69
N GLY A 23 -8.80 11.77 14.96
CA GLY A 23 -9.78 10.81 14.40
C GLY A 23 -9.21 9.63 13.64
N ASP A 24 -8.11 9.81 12.90
CA ASP A 24 -7.59 8.73 12.05
C ASP A 24 -6.46 7.96 12.75
N ARG A 25 -6.88 7.02 13.59
CA ARG A 25 -6.06 5.83 13.86
C ARG A 25 -5.84 5.16 12.51
N PHE A 26 -4.60 4.88 12.07
CA PHE A 26 -4.21 3.76 11.19
C PHE A 26 -2.91 3.94 10.37
N TYR A 27 -2.03 4.91 10.66
CA TYR A 27 -0.72 4.93 10.00
C TYR A 27 0.43 4.98 11.00
N SER A 28 1.11 3.85 11.14
CA SER A 28 2.18 3.61 12.12
C SER A 28 3.56 3.85 11.52
N MET A 29 3.78 5.07 11.03
CA MET A 29 5.13 5.55 10.74
C MET A 29 5.59 6.44 11.88
N ILE A 30 6.74 6.13 12.46
CA ILE A 30 7.32 6.86 13.58
C ILE A 30 8.71 7.34 13.15
N TRP A 31 9.00 8.61 13.41
CA TRP A 31 10.34 9.17 13.28
C TRP A 31 11.12 8.91 14.55
N ILE A 32 12.28 8.27 14.45
CA ILE A 32 13.15 8.00 15.60
C ILE A 32 14.57 8.32 15.17
N ASP A 33 15.23 9.28 15.80
CA ASP A 33 16.65 9.61 15.58
C ASP A 33 17.07 9.72 14.10
N GLY A 34 16.24 10.35 13.27
CA GLY A 34 16.53 10.55 11.84
C GLY A 34 16.30 9.32 10.95
N VAL A 35 15.62 8.28 11.43
CA VAL A 35 15.10 7.19 10.58
C VAL A 35 13.58 7.12 10.64
N ILE A 36 12.99 6.50 9.61
CA ILE A 36 11.54 6.21 9.58
C ILE A 36 11.33 4.75 9.95
N VAL A 37 10.42 4.50 10.89
CA VAL A 37 10.03 3.16 11.31
C VAL A 37 8.57 2.92 10.94
N THR A 38 8.29 1.91 10.11
CA THR A 38 6.92 1.39 9.93
C THR A 38 6.64 0.30 10.95
N THR A 39 5.41 0.18 11.42
CA THR A 39 4.98 -1.00 12.20
C THR A 39 4.01 -1.88 11.41
N PHE A 40 3.79 -3.12 11.86
CA PHE A 40 2.96 -4.15 11.22
C PHE A 40 3.50 -4.64 9.87
N ALA A 41 4.80 -4.51 9.63
CA ALA A 41 5.42 -4.99 8.42
C ALA A 41 5.51 -6.52 8.37
N ARG A 42 5.42 -7.08 7.16
CA ARG A 42 5.58 -8.53 6.91
C ARG A 42 6.88 -8.83 6.18
N ILE A 43 7.37 -10.07 6.28
CA ILE A 43 8.61 -10.51 5.61
C ILE A 43 8.51 -10.28 4.10
N HIS A 44 7.32 -10.54 3.53
CA HIS A 44 7.03 -10.28 2.12
C HIS A 44 7.22 -8.81 1.75
N GLU A 45 6.67 -7.89 2.54
CA GLU A 45 6.82 -6.45 2.31
C GLU A 45 8.31 -6.03 2.33
N ALA A 46 9.07 -6.51 3.32
CA ALA A 46 10.50 -6.23 3.41
C ALA A 46 11.27 -6.71 2.18
N PHE A 47 10.90 -7.88 1.66
CA PHE A 47 11.48 -8.46 0.46
C PHE A 47 11.14 -7.62 -0.77
N ILE A 48 9.86 -7.35 -1.03
CA ILE A 48 9.42 -6.58 -2.21
C ILE A 48 10.02 -5.17 -2.20
N ALA A 49 10.07 -4.50 -1.05
CA ALA A 49 10.68 -3.18 -0.94
C ALA A 49 12.18 -3.17 -1.29
N ARG A 50 12.92 -4.24 -0.98
CA ARG A 50 14.34 -4.38 -1.40
C ARG A 50 14.45 -4.65 -2.90
N VAL A 51 13.57 -5.48 -3.46
CA VAL A 51 13.55 -5.78 -4.90
C VAL A 51 13.18 -4.55 -5.73
N ALA A 52 12.31 -3.68 -5.21
CA ALA A 52 11.90 -2.43 -5.85
C ALA A 52 13.05 -1.42 -6.07
N GLY A 53 14.23 -1.65 -5.48
CA GLY A 53 15.45 -0.89 -5.72
C GLY A 53 15.24 0.62 -5.58
N ASP A 54 15.59 1.36 -6.63
CA ASP A 54 15.47 2.82 -6.65
C ASP A 54 14.03 3.35 -6.72
N CYS A 55 13.01 2.48 -6.74
CA CYS A 55 11.62 2.90 -6.61
C CYS A 55 11.14 2.98 -5.16
N ALA A 56 11.85 2.36 -4.20
CA ALA A 56 11.50 2.37 -2.78
C ALA A 56 12.39 3.32 -1.97
N VAL A 57 11.90 3.80 -0.83
CA VAL A 57 12.79 4.40 0.18
C VAL A 57 13.73 3.29 0.69
N PRO A 58 15.07 3.50 0.73
CA PRO A 58 16.01 2.46 1.10
C PRO A 58 15.74 1.88 2.50
N LEU A 59 15.75 0.55 2.59
CA LEU A 59 15.61 -0.17 3.85
C LEU A 59 16.96 -0.32 4.54
N ILE A 60 17.09 0.30 5.71
CA ILE A 60 18.26 0.17 6.59
C ILE A 60 18.19 -1.13 7.38
N GLY A 61 16.99 -1.52 7.84
CA GLY A 61 16.86 -2.63 8.79
C GLY A 61 15.45 -3.12 9.01
N ASN A 62 15.38 -4.11 9.89
CA ASN A 62 14.15 -4.80 10.27
C ASN A 62 13.98 -4.67 11.78
N VAL A 63 12.75 -4.43 12.24
CA VAL A 63 12.40 -4.41 13.67
C VAL A 63 11.75 -5.72 14.04
N PHE A 64 12.34 -6.44 14.99
CA PHE A 64 11.80 -7.69 15.50
C PHE A 64 11.31 -7.52 16.93
N THR A 65 10.15 -8.11 17.24
CA THR A 65 9.72 -8.33 18.62
C THR A 65 9.94 -9.79 19.00
N SER A 66 10.30 -10.02 20.26
CA SER A 66 10.21 -11.36 20.85
C SER A 66 8.92 -11.39 21.65
N PRO A 67 8.08 -12.43 21.52
CA PRO A 67 6.96 -12.58 22.42
C PRO A 67 7.49 -12.70 23.85
N THR A 68 7.27 -11.67 24.66
CA THR A 68 7.48 -11.73 26.12
C THR A 68 6.26 -12.39 26.71
N GLY A 69 6.45 -13.39 27.57
CA GLY A 69 5.44 -14.38 27.99
C GLY A 69 4.16 -13.86 28.67
N ASP A 70 3.97 -12.55 28.79
CA ASP A 70 2.83 -11.92 29.45
C ASP A 70 1.80 -11.30 28.48
N VAL A 71 2.13 -11.18 27.19
CA VAL A 71 1.16 -10.74 26.19
C VAL A 71 0.53 -11.98 25.55
N PRO A 72 -0.81 -12.15 25.60
CA PRO A 72 -1.49 -13.23 24.89
C PRO A 72 -1.15 -13.11 23.41
N THR A 73 -0.21 -13.92 22.95
CA THR A 73 0.13 -13.98 21.55
C THR A 73 -0.96 -14.77 20.84
N PRO A 74 -1.52 -14.28 19.73
CA PRO A 74 -2.42 -15.08 18.90
C PRO A 74 -1.77 -16.43 18.58
N GLU A 75 -2.56 -17.51 18.56
CA GLU A 75 -2.10 -18.91 18.47
C GLU A 75 -1.11 -19.21 17.32
N TRP A 76 -1.09 -18.37 16.28
CA TRP A 76 -0.15 -18.44 15.15
C TRP A 76 1.28 -17.95 15.48
N GLN A 77 1.52 -17.39 16.67
CA GLN A 77 2.85 -17.00 17.13
C GLN A 77 3.51 -18.16 17.90
N VAL A 78 4.49 -18.80 17.27
CA VAL A 78 5.28 -19.83 17.92
C VAL A 78 6.12 -19.20 19.02
N ALA A 79 5.86 -19.57 20.28
CA ALA A 79 6.62 -19.13 21.44
C ALA A 79 8.14 -19.28 21.19
N GLY A 80 8.89 -18.20 21.40
CA GLY A 80 10.34 -18.17 21.22
C GLY A 80 10.84 -17.79 19.82
N LYS A 81 9.97 -17.54 18.83
CA LYS A 81 10.38 -17.00 17.52
C LYS A 81 10.27 -15.47 17.49
N SER A 82 11.32 -14.82 17.00
CA SER A 82 11.28 -13.38 16.70
C SER A 82 10.33 -13.13 15.53
N ILE A 83 9.46 -12.13 15.67
CA ILE A 83 8.47 -11.75 14.67
C ILE A 83 8.87 -10.39 14.12
N LEU A 84 8.92 -10.27 12.78
CA LEU A 84 9.08 -8.98 12.13
C LEU A 84 7.83 -8.13 12.44
N VAL A 85 8.04 -6.98 13.07
CA VAL A 85 6.97 -6.06 13.43
C VAL A 85 7.11 -4.70 12.79
N GLY A 86 8.22 -4.45 12.09
CA GLY A 86 8.46 -3.16 11.47
C GLY A 86 9.69 -3.12 10.57
N LEU A 87 9.79 -2.04 9.81
CA LEU A 87 10.92 -1.77 8.92
C LEU A 87 11.55 -0.44 9.29
N ILE A 88 12.88 -0.38 9.18
CA ILE A 88 13.66 0.86 9.36
C ILE A 88 14.10 1.31 7.97
N MET A 89 13.74 2.53 7.61
CA MET A 89 14.03 3.15 6.33
C MET A 89 14.92 4.38 6.51
N GLU A 90 15.63 4.76 5.46
CA GLU A 90 16.32 6.05 5.40
C GLU A 90 15.36 7.22 5.57
N PRO A 91 15.85 8.35 6.15
CA PRO A 91 15.04 9.56 6.28
C PRO A 91 14.54 10.04 4.91
N ALA A 92 13.24 10.26 4.83
CA ALA A 92 12.53 10.75 3.65
C ALA A 92 11.41 11.69 4.08
N GLU A 93 11.03 12.65 3.26
CA GLU A 93 10.02 13.65 3.62
C GLU A 93 8.63 13.23 3.15
N PHE A 94 7.62 13.45 3.99
CA PHE A 94 6.24 13.30 3.55
C PHE A 94 5.91 14.36 2.50
N LEU A 95 5.09 13.97 1.52
CA LEU A 95 4.51 14.95 0.61
C LEU A 95 3.58 15.88 1.39
N ASN A 96 3.91 17.17 1.40
CA ASN A 96 2.98 18.20 1.84
C ASN A 96 2.14 18.64 0.64
N TYR A 97 0.93 18.10 0.53
CA TYR A 97 0.04 18.39 -0.60
C TYR A 97 -0.35 19.87 -0.72
N ASN A 98 -0.20 20.65 0.35
CA ASN A 98 -0.42 22.10 0.32
C ASN A 98 0.62 22.85 -0.52
N ASP A 99 1.76 22.23 -0.82
CA ASP A 99 2.79 22.84 -1.67
C ASP A 99 2.41 22.75 -3.18
N TYR A 100 1.42 21.91 -3.52
CA TYR A 100 0.97 21.66 -4.88
C TYR A 100 -0.38 22.35 -5.15
N VAL A 101 -0.41 23.68 -4.99
CA VAL A 101 -1.65 24.47 -5.12
C VAL A 101 -2.00 24.81 -6.57
N THR A 102 -1.01 24.97 -7.44
CA THR A 102 -1.21 25.32 -8.86
C THR A 102 -1.53 24.09 -9.69
N LEU A 103 -2.22 24.28 -10.82
CA LEU A 103 -2.49 23.20 -11.77
C LEU A 103 -1.19 22.57 -12.30
N GLU A 104 -0.20 23.42 -12.63
CA GLU A 104 1.11 22.99 -13.09
C GLU A 104 1.84 22.12 -12.06
N ALA A 105 1.86 22.53 -10.78
CA ALA A 105 2.50 21.75 -9.72
C ALA A 105 1.81 20.39 -9.51
N LYS A 106 0.47 20.36 -9.55
CA LYS A 106 -0.30 19.12 -9.46
C LYS A 106 0.00 18.19 -10.64
N GLU A 107 0.07 18.74 -11.84
CA GLU A 107 0.37 18.00 -13.05
C GLU A 107 1.80 17.43 -13.02
N GLY A 108 2.76 18.22 -12.55
CA GLY A 108 4.14 17.78 -12.30
C GLY A 108 4.19 16.58 -11.35
N LEU A 109 3.59 16.71 -10.16
CA LEU A 109 3.56 15.63 -9.17
C LEU A 109 2.87 14.37 -9.70
N LYS A 110 1.75 14.52 -10.41
CA LYS A 110 1.03 13.41 -11.05
C LYS A 110 1.94 12.67 -12.02
N ASN A 111 2.67 13.39 -12.87
CA ASN A 111 3.57 12.79 -13.84
C ASN A 111 4.76 12.09 -13.17
N GLU A 112 5.30 12.64 -12.09
CA GLU A 112 6.31 11.96 -11.27
C GLU A 112 5.79 10.66 -10.66
N MET A 113 4.58 10.65 -10.09
CA MET A 113 3.93 9.45 -9.54
C MET A 113 3.73 8.37 -10.60
N ILE A 114 3.23 8.75 -11.79
CA ILE A 114 3.03 7.83 -12.92
C ILE A 114 4.37 7.26 -13.39
N ASN A 115 5.39 8.09 -13.53
CA ASN A 115 6.71 7.63 -13.98
C ASN A 115 7.36 6.70 -12.95
N LEU A 116 7.22 6.98 -11.65
CA LEU A 116 7.67 6.07 -10.60
C LEU A 116 6.95 4.71 -10.68
N LEU A 117 5.63 4.71 -10.86
CA LEU A 117 4.84 3.48 -10.99
C LEU A 117 5.22 2.68 -12.25
N LYS A 118 5.40 3.36 -13.39
CA LYS A 118 5.87 2.73 -14.64
C LYS A 118 7.22 2.06 -14.45
N ARG A 119 8.18 2.76 -13.84
CA ARG A 119 9.50 2.17 -13.54
C ARG A 119 9.37 0.95 -12.63
N LEU A 120 8.52 1.00 -11.61
CA LEU A 120 8.28 -0.14 -10.72
C LEU A 120 7.73 -1.35 -11.50
N HIS A 121 6.78 -1.13 -12.42
CA HIS A 121 6.21 -2.17 -13.28
C HIS A 121 7.23 -2.72 -14.30
N GLU A 122 7.89 -1.84 -15.05
CA GLU A 122 8.69 -2.21 -16.21
C GLU A 122 10.08 -2.73 -15.85
N LYS A 123 10.73 -2.09 -14.87
CA LYS A 123 12.12 -2.43 -14.48
C LYS A 123 12.17 -3.52 -13.43
N TYR A 124 11.21 -3.53 -12.51
CA TYR A 124 11.23 -4.38 -11.33
C TYR A 124 10.13 -5.45 -11.32
N GLU A 125 9.21 -5.42 -12.29
CA GLU A 125 8.11 -6.39 -12.41
C GLU A 125 7.28 -6.51 -11.12
N ILE A 126 7.11 -5.40 -10.38
CA ILE A 126 6.38 -5.33 -9.11
C ILE A 126 5.09 -4.53 -9.28
N ILE A 127 3.96 -5.11 -8.89
CA ILE A 127 2.69 -4.38 -8.69
C ILE A 127 2.65 -3.86 -7.27
N HIS A 128 2.52 -2.55 -7.07
CA HIS A 128 2.44 -1.99 -5.70
C HIS A 128 1.14 -2.39 -4.98
N GLY A 129 0.02 -2.48 -5.71
CA GLY A 129 -1.27 -2.99 -5.23
C GLY A 129 -2.00 -2.16 -4.16
N ASN A 130 -1.41 -1.06 -3.69
CA ASN A 130 -2.00 -0.13 -2.72
C ASN A 130 -1.44 1.29 -2.92
N VAL A 131 -1.62 1.83 -4.12
CA VAL A 131 -1.15 3.17 -4.47
C VAL A 131 -2.12 4.21 -3.91
N THR A 132 -1.69 4.94 -2.89
CA THR A 132 -2.44 6.01 -2.22
C THR A 132 -1.55 7.23 -2.06
N PRO A 133 -2.07 8.43 -1.74
CA PRO A 133 -1.25 9.58 -1.38
C PRO A 133 -0.18 9.26 -0.33
N TYR A 134 -0.51 8.41 0.66
CA TYR A 134 0.37 7.99 1.74
C TYR A 134 1.39 6.91 1.35
N SER A 135 1.39 6.46 0.09
CA SER A 135 2.35 5.49 -0.42
C SER A 135 3.60 6.15 -0.99
N PHE A 136 3.69 7.50 -0.96
CA PHE A 136 4.79 8.26 -1.55
C PHE A 136 5.52 9.12 -0.52
N MET A 137 6.84 9.20 -0.67
CA MET A 137 7.72 10.11 0.07
C MET A 137 8.81 10.69 -0.84
N ARG A 138 9.44 11.78 -0.41
CA ARG A 138 10.62 12.37 -1.08
C ARG A 138 11.88 11.91 -0.38
N TRP A 139 12.73 11.17 -1.07
CA TRP A 139 14.05 10.76 -0.59
C TRP A 139 15.11 11.40 -1.48
N ASN A 140 15.99 12.22 -0.88
CA ASN A 140 16.97 13.04 -1.61
C ASN A 140 16.34 13.86 -2.76
N GLY A 141 15.16 14.43 -2.52
CA GLY A 141 14.40 15.22 -3.50
C GLY A 141 13.59 14.40 -4.51
N GLU A 142 13.83 13.10 -4.62
CA GLU A 142 13.14 12.24 -5.58
C GLU A 142 11.95 11.49 -4.96
N LEU A 143 10.90 11.30 -5.75
CA LEU A 143 9.73 10.54 -5.34
C LEU A 143 10.07 9.05 -5.21
N ARG A 144 9.63 8.43 -4.12
CA ARG A 144 9.79 7.00 -3.79
C ARG A 144 8.53 6.42 -3.18
N PHE A 145 8.37 5.11 -3.36
CA PHE A 145 7.33 4.33 -2.72
C PHE A 145 7.71 3.91 -1.30
N ILE A 146 6.69 3.78 -0.47
CA ILE A 146 6.68 3.12 0.84
C ILE A 146 5.46 2.21 0.92
N ARG A 147 5.41 1.33 1.94
CA ARG A 147 4.25 0.47 2.25
C ARG A 147 3.96 -0.58 1.18
N PHE A 148 4.90 -1.51 1.00
CA PHE A 148 4.79 -2.61 0.05
C PHE A 148 3.96 -3.80 0.56
N LEU A 149 3.23 -3.65 1.66
CA LEU A 149 2.37 -4.71 2.20
C LEU A 149 1.32 -5.20 1.19
N GLY A 150 0.80 -4.28 0.38
CA GLY A 150 -0.14 -4.57 -0.70
C GLY A 150 0.51 -5.04 -2.00
N SER A 151 1.84 -5.18 -2.05
CA SER A 151 2.59 -5.38 -3.29
C SER A 151 2.85 -6.84 -3.61
N ARG A 152 3.12 -7.11 -4.89
CA ARG A 152 3.42 -8.45 -5.41
C ARG A 152 4.31 -8.40 -6.65
N LEU A 153 4.97 -9.50 -6.95
CA LEU A 153 5.61 -9.68 -8.26
C LEU A 153 4.55 -9.97 -9.34
N PHE A 154 4.85 -9.65 -10.60
CA PHE A 154 3.94 -9.91 -11.73
C PHE A 154 3.60 -11.39 -11.87
N ASN A 155 4.60 -12.25 -11.68
CA ASN A 155 4.51 -13.71 -11.76
C ASN A 155 4.05 -14.38 -10.45
N GLU A 156 3.77 -13.60 -9.42
CA GLU A 156 3.27 -14.13 -8.15
C GLU A 156 1.79 -14.51 -8.29
N GLY A 157 1.50 -15.79 -8.06
CA GLY A 157 0.14 -16.31 -8.05
C GLY A 157 -0.72 -15.65 -6.97
N VAL A 158 -2.03 -15.58 -7.22
CA VAL A 158 -3.00 -14.90 -6.32
C VAL A 158 -3.08 -15.54 -4.94
N GLU A 159 -2.73 -16.82 -4.83
CA GLU A 159 -2.66 -17.60 -3.59
C GLU A 159 -1.50 -17.19 -2.68
N ASN A 160 -0.44 -16.59 -3.24
CA ASN A 160 0.69 -16.08 -2.47
C ASN A 160 0.49 -14.63 -2.03
N TYR A 161 -0.63 -14.02 -2.46
CA TYR A 161 -0.95 -12.63 -2.22
C TYR A 161 -1.98 -12.44 -1.09
N SER A 162 -1.58 -11.79 0.00
CA SER A 162 -2.45 -11.47 1.15
C SER A 162 -2.33 -10.03 1.64
N GLY A 163 -2.03 -9.11 0.72
CA GLY A 163 -1.72 -7.73 1.04
C GLY A 163 -2.93 -6.90 1.44
N GLU A 164 -2.77 -6.08 2.48
CA GLU A 164 -3.77 -5.07 2.86
C GLU A 164 -3.87 -4.00 1.78
N ARG A 165 -5.10 -3.56 1.50
CA ARG A 165 -5.39 -2.53 0.51
C ARG A 165 -6.34 -1.49 1.07
N ASN A 166 -6.15 -0.24 0.69
CA ASN A 166 -7.07 0.81 1.01
C ASN A 166 -8.29 0.75 0.08
N MET A 167 -9.47 0.43 0.62
CA MET A 167 -10.70 0.26 -0.14
C MET A 167 -11.11 1.48 -0.97
N TYR A 168 -10.76 2.69 -0.54
CA TYR A 168 -11.09 3.93 -1.26
C TYR A 168 -10.30 4.12 -2.56
N TYR A 169 -9.21 3.37 -2.74
CA TYR A 169 -8.31 3.46 -3.89
C TYR A 169 -8.27 2.15 -4.70
N LEU A 170 -9.19 1.21 -4.43
CA LEU A 170 -9.27 -0.03 -5.19
C LEU A 170 -9.82 0.23 -6.60
N SER A 171 -9.17 -0.36 -7.59
CA SER A 171 -9.76 -0.45 -8.93
C SER A 171 -10.97 -1.41 -8.92
N PRO A 172 -11.95 -1.24 -9.82
CA PRO A 172 -13.10 -2.15 -9.92
C PRO A 172 -12.74 -3.63 -10.11
N ASN A 173 -11.57 -3.94 -10.70
CA ASN A 173 -11.09 -5.32 -10.86
C ASN A 173 -10.56 -5.92 -9.55
N ASN A 174 -10.33 -5.08 -8.54
CA ASN A 174 -9.79 -5.44 -7.24
C ASN A 174 -10.84 -5.39 -6.12
N THR A 175 -12.09 -5.04 -6.41
CA THR A 175 -13.20 -5.00 -5.44
C THR A 175 -13.89 -6.35 -5.25
N HIS A 176 -13.54 -7.38 -6.04
CA HIS A 176 -14.31 -8.62 -6.17
C HIS A 176 -13.60 -9.90 -5.71
N LYS A 177 -12.75 -9.82 -4.68
CA LYS A 177 -12.42 -11.01 -3.89
C LYS A 177 -12.86 -10.76 -2.45
N GLU A 178 -14.01 -11.37 -2.15
CA GLU A 178 -14.63 -11.64 -0.85
C GLU A 178 -13.89 -11.02 0.36
N TYR A 179 -14.55 -10.05 1.00
CA TYR A 179 -14.27 -9.66 2.38
C TYR A 179 -15.44 -10.19 3.22
N PRO A 180 -15.30 -11.20 4.11
CA PRO A 180 -16.35 -11.59 5.04
C PRO A 180 -16.59 -10.48 6.05
N ASP A 181 -17.89 -10.28 6.29
CA ASP A 181 -18.50 -9.22 7.07
C ASP A 181 -18.38 -9.44 8.58
N ASN A 182 -17.24 -9.09 9.18
CA ASN A 182 -17.16 -9.00 10.65
C ASN A 182 -16.43 -7.76 11.16
N GLY A 183 -16.22 -6.74 10.31
CA GLY A 183 -15.53 -5.50 10.70
C GLY A 183 -14.03 -5.67 11.03
N TYR A 184 -13.61 -6.91 11.30
CA TYR A 184 -12.39 -7.57 10.90
C TYR A 184 -12.83 -8.89 10.23
N MET A 185 -12.36 -9.21 9.03
CA MET A 185 -12.76 -10.46 8.34
C MET A 185 -12.54 -11.71 9.21
N LYS A 186 -13.61 -12.45 9.49
CA LYS A 186 -13.61 -13.85 9.92
C LYS A 186 -14.68 -14.57 9.09
N TYR A 187 -14.27 -15.36 8.10
CA TYR A 187 -15.22 -16.16 7.30
C TYR A 187 -15.99 -17.13 8.20
N ASP A 188 -17.28 -16.88 8.40
CA ASP A 188 -18.34 -17.89 8.55
C ASP A 188 -19.72 -17.18 8.50
N PHE A 189 -20.69 -17.76 7.76
CA PHE A 189 -22.12 -17.41 7.56
C PHE A 189 -22.54 -16.75 6.22
N PRO A 190 -23.84 -16.78 5.86
CA PRO A 190 -24.45 -17.71 4.91
C PRO A 190 -24.73 -17.03 3.56
N ILE A 191 -24.62 -17.80 2.49
CA ILE A 191 -24.72 -17.31 1.11
C ILE A 191 -26.18 -16.96 0.78
N ASP A 192 -26.48 -15.68 0.57
CA ASP A 192 -27.65 -15.28 -0.22
C ASP A 192 -27.32 -15.40 -1.73
N PRO A 193 -28.31 -15.75 -2.59
CA PRO A 193 -28.02 -16.18 -3.95
C PRO A 193 -27.51 -15.06 -4.85
N ILE A 194 -26.39 -15.38 -5.51
CA ILE A 194 -25.57 -14.58 -6.43
C ILE A 194 -26.34 -13.92 -7.59
N ASP A 195 -27.55 -14.37 -7.91
CA ASP A 195 -28.23 -14.03 -9.18
C ASP A 195 -28.82 -12.61 -9.24
N ASP A 196 -29.18 -12.00 -8.11
CA ASP A 196 -29.78 -10.65 -8.09
C ASP A 196 -28.75 -9.51 -8.25
N CYS A 197 -27.49 -9.76 -7.85
CA CYS A 197 -26.41 -8.77 -7.97
C CYS A 197 -25.78 -8.72 -9.37
N LEU A 198 -25.86 -9.81 -10.13
CA LEU A 198 -25.27 -9.91 -11.48
C LEU A 198 -26.11 -9.21 -12.56
N GLN A 199 -27.43 -9.07 -12.37
CA GLN A 199 -28.31 -8.52 -13.41
C GLN A 199 -28.28 -6.98 -13.52
N ASN A 200 -27.75 -6.27 -12.53
CA ASN A 200 -27.91 -4.81 -12.40
C ASN A 200 -26.62 -3.97 -12.45
N ARG A 201 -25.45 -4.53 -12.76
CA ARG A 201 -24.19 -3.74 -12.87
C ARG A 201 -23.66 -3.70 -14.29
N LYS A 202 -23.84 -2.56 -14.97
CA LYS A 202 -23.28 -2.28 -16.30
C LYS A 202 -21.82 -1.83 -16.17
N MET A 203 -21.00 -2.23 -17.16
CA MET A 203 -19.63 -1.73 -17.35
C MET A 203 -19.62 -0.19 -17.40
N PRO A 204 -18.51 0.49 -17.03
CA PRO A 204 -18.43 1.93 -17.18
C PRO A 204 -18.64 2.31 -18.65
N ASP A 205 -19.78 2.94 -18.92
CA ASP A 205 -20.15 3.42 -20.24
C ASP A 205 -19.31 4.66 -20.57
N LEU A 206 -18.36 4.51 -21.49
CA LEU A 206 -17.47 5.60 -21.91
C LEU A 206 -18.06 6.40 -23.10
N ARG A 207 -19.24 6.03 -23.62
CA ARG A 207 -19.93 6.78 -24.69
C ARG A 207 -20.20 8.25 -24.35
N PRO A 208 -20.49 8.63 -23.08
CA PRO A 208 -20.66 10.04 -22.70
C PRO A 208 -19.40 10.90 -22.83
N ILE A 209 -18.21 10.29 -23.01
CA ILE A 209 -16.97 11.04 -23.26
C ILE A 209 -16.89 11.32 -24.75
N GLU A 210 -17.26 12.53 -25.17
CA GLU A 210 -17.30 12.92 -26.58
C GLU A 210 -15.90 13.00 -27.21
N ASP A 211 -14.88 13.36 -26.42
CA ASP A 211 -13.50 13.45 -26.87
C ASP A 211 -12.87 12.06 -27.06
N GLU A 212 -12.59 11.72 -28.32
CA GLU A 212 -12.08 10.41 -28.72
C GLU A 212 -10.70 10.12 -28.15
N ALA A 213 -9.82 11.13 -28.04
CA ALA A 213 -8.49 10.97 -27.48
C ALA A 213 -8.54 10.60 -26.00
N THR A 214 -9.37 11.29 -25.21
CA THR A 214 -9.60 11.01 -23.79
C THR A 214 -10.24 9.64 -23.60
N ARG A 215 -11.25 9.29 -24.42
CA ARG A 215 -11.90 7.98 -24.37
C ARG A 215 -10.91 6.85 -24.67
N ASN A 216 -10.09 6.98 -25.72
CA ASN A 216 -9.07 6.00 -26.08
C ASN A 216 -7.96 5.90 -25.02
N TRP A 217 -7.59 7.01 -24.38
CA TRP A 217 -6.65 7.03 -23.27
C TRP A 217 -7.19 6.30 -22.03
N MET A 218 -8.46 6.51 -21.67
CA MET A 218 -9.09 5.78 -20.56
C MET A 218 -9.21 4.29 -20.86
N LEU A 219 -9.57 3.92 -22.10
CA LEU A 219 -9.56 2.53 -22.56
C LEU A 219 -8.18 1.89 -22.41
N ASP A 220 -7.11 2.57 -22.82
CA ASP A 220 -5.73 2.08 -22.71
C ASP A 220 -5.31 1.87 -21.24
N ILE A 221 -5.67 2.78 -20.35
CA ILE A 221 -5.43 2.64 -18.90
C ILE A 221 -6.16 1.42 -18.35
N PHE A 222 -7.43 1.25 -18.71
CA PHE A 222 -8.22 0.13 -18.21
C PHE A 222 -7.73 -1.21 -18.76
N GLN A 223 -7.35 -1.29 -20.05
CA GLN A 223 -6.79 -2.51 -20.65
C GLN A 223 -5.43 -2.87 -20.03
N LYS A 224 -4.51 -1.90 -19.93
CA LYS A 224 -3.18 -2.13 -19.33
C LYS A 224 -3.25 -2.40 -17.83
N GLY A 225 -4.29 -1.90 -17.16
CA GLY A 225 -4.61 -2.19 -15.77
C GLY A 225 -5.36 -3.51 -15.55
N GLY A 226 -5.60 -4.30 -16.61
CA GLY A 226 -6.22 -5.63 -16.53
C GLY A 226 -7.74 -5.62 -16.40
N ALA A 227 -8.43 -4.57 -16.84
CA ALA A 227 -9.89 -4.55 -16.93
C ALA A 227 -10.38 -5.32 -18.16
N LEU A 228 -11.42 -6.14 -17.98
CA LEU A 228 -12.23 -6.61 -19.09
C LEU A 228 -13.01 -5.41 -19.63
N ILE A 229 -12.93 -5.18 -20.93
CA ILE A 229 -13.68 -4.15 -21.65
C ILE A 229 -14.48 -4.87 -22.73
N ASP A 230 -15.77 -4.55 -22.86
CA ASP A 230 -16.56 -5.03 -23.99
C ASP A 230 -16.12 -4.29 -25.26
N THR A 231 -15.30 -4.95 -26.07
CA THR A 231 -14.81 -4.41 -27.34
C THR A 231 -15.86 -4.47 -28.46
N ALA A 232 -17.04 -5.07 -28.23
CA ALA A 232 -18.10 -5.17 -29.23
C ALA A 232 -18.95 -3.88 -29.35
N THR A 233 -18.70 -2.86 -28.52
CA THR A 233 -19.48 -1.61 -28.48
C THR A 233 -18.64 -0.31 -28.53
N VAL A 234 -17.37 -0.39 -28.96
CA VAL A 234 -16.55 0.79 -29.33
C VAL A 234 -16.80 1.17 -30.78
#